data_AF-A0AAJ0TEI6-F1
#
_entry.id   AF-A0AAJ0TEI6-F1
#
_cell.length_a   1.000
_cell.length_b   1.000
_cell.length_c   1.000
_cell.angle_alpha   90.00
_cell.angle_beta   90.00
_cell.angle_gamma   90.00
#
_symmetry.space_group_name_H-M   'P 1'
#
loop_
_entity.id
_entity.type
_entity.pdbx_description
1 polymer ?
#
loop_
_entity_poly.entity_id
_entity_poly.type
_entity_poly.pdbx_seq_one_letter_code
_entity_poly.pdbx_strand_id
1 'polypeptide(L)'
;MFWDQIREIRRLEDKEQYVYDFSVPNDENFICENLLAHNTIELPIEQLRELGYNIERLKSRSVITRVETELPAEEALRTALRLGDSALIVGEVRSTEALALYEAMRIGALANVVAGTIHGDSAYGVFDRIVNDLRVPTTSFKATDIIVIVNMLRSPDGLTSFRRVVELTEVRKHWKSDPLDEGGFVNLLEYSAKDDVLKPTKTLLTGESQVLNDIASRTREWKGNWDSVWENINLRAKILQSIVDYSKAKNNAEILEAQAVIESNSMFHLISNEVKEETGTIDSKLVYEKWYSWLRKNY
;
A
#
# COMPACT_ATOMS: atom_id res chain seq x y z
N MET A 1 28.16 -24.73 27.21
CA MET A 1 27.56 -23.57 27.90
C MET A 1 27.29 -23.96 29.33
N PHE A 2 28.05 -23.42 30.27
CA PHE A 2 27.72 -23.50 31.69
C PHE A 2 26.85 -22.29 32.00
N TRP A 3 25.66 -22.53 32.55
CA TRP A 3 24.77 -21.46 33.00
C TRP A 3 24.88 -21.39 34.52
N ASP A 4 25.20 -20.20 35.04
CA ASP A 4 25.27 -19.97 36.47
C ASP A 4 23.87 -19.86 37.09
N GLN A 5 23.74 -20.30 38.34
CA GLN A 5 22.48 -20.22 39.10
C GLN A 5 22.21 -18.79 39.59
N ILE A 6 20.99 -18.32 39.33
CA ILE A 6 20.50 -17.01 39.78
C ILE A 6 20.52 -16.98 41.32
N ARG A 7 21.31 -16.05 41.87
CA ARG A 7 21.57 -15.96 43.31
C ARG A 7 20.51 -15.16 44.07
N GLU A 8 19.86 -14.21 43.41
CA GLU A 8 18.78 -13.38 43.98
C GLU A 8 17.97 -12.75 42.85
N ILE A 9 16.64 -12.64 43.02
CA ILE A 9 15.76 -11.87 42.14
C ILE A 9 15.10 -10.80 43.02
N ARG A 10 15.34 -9.53 42.70
CA ARG A 10 14.60 -8.41 43.31
C ARG A 10 13.59 -7.87 42.31
N ARG A 11 12.35 -7.73 42.77
CA ARG A 11 11.30 -7.04 42.01
C ARG A 11 11.42 -5.55 42.32
N LEU A 12 11.85 -4.77 41.33
CA LEU A 12 11.86 -3.31 41.43
C LEU A 12 10.43 -2.81 41.27
N GLU A 13 9.95 -2.02 42.23
CA GLU A 13 8.69 -1.27 42.09
C GLU A 13 8.95 -0.05 41.20
N ASP A 14 9.16 -0.28 39.90
CA ASP A 14 9.30 0.82 38.97
C ASP A 14 7.90 1.29 38.52
N LYS A 15 7.51 2.44 39.06
CA LYS A 15 6.36 3.20 38.58
C LYS A 15 6.81 3.95 37.34
N GLU A 16 6.46 3.37 36.20
CA GLU A 16 6.50 3.88 34.82
C GLU A 16 7.42 3.03 33.93
N GLN A 17 6.81 2.01 33.33
CA GLN A 17 7.37 1.36 32.14
C GLN A 17 7.29 2.36 30.98
N TYR A 18 8.38 3.09 30.75
CA TYR A 18 8.52 3.85 29.51
C TYR A 18 8.85 2.88 28.38
N VAL A 19 8.02 2.87 27.34
CA VAL A 19 8.39 2.31 26.04
C VAL A 19 9.14 3.42 25.31
N TYR A 20 10.40 3.20 24.98
CA TYR A 20 11.20 4.15 24.20
C TYR A 20 11.01 3.85 22.72
N ASP A 21 10.74 4.87 21.91
CA ASP A 21 10.85 4.79 20.45
C ASP A 21 12.33 4.90 20.10
N PHE A 22 12.92 3.82 19.61
CA PHE A 22 14.35 3.69 19.40
C PHE A 22 14.60 3.60 17.89
N SER A 23 15.34 4.57 17.35
CA SER A 23 15.75 4.57 15.95
C SER A 23 17.27 4.50 15.85
N VAL A 24 17.79 3.52 15.12
CA VAL A 24 19.22 3.43 14.80
C VAL A 24 19.45 3.96 13.38
N PRO A 25 20.22 5.05 13.20
CA PRO A 25 20.52 5.58 11.88
C PRO A 25 21.16 4.50 10.98
N ASN A 26 20.62 4.33 9.77
CA ASN A 26 21.07 3.40 8.73
C ASN A 26 20.80 1.90 8.95
N ASP A 27 20.17 1.49 10.06
CA ASP A 27 19.86 0.09 10.32
C ASP A 27 18.35 -0.14 10.52
N GLU A 28 17.71 -0.89 9.62
CA GLU A 28 16.27 -1.19 9.71
C GLU A 28 15.94 -2.20 10.81
N ASN A 29 16.89 -3.08 11.15
CA ASN A 29 16.76 -4.11 12.17
C ASN A 29 18.00 -4.06 13.05
N PHE A 30 17.84 -4.01 14.36
CA PHE A 30 18.95 -3.99 15.30
C PHE A 30 18.61 -4.79 16.56
N ILE A 31 19.65 -5.29 17.24
CA ILE A 31 19.49 -6.05 18.47
C ILE A 31 19.63 -5.08 19.64
N CYS A 32 18.59 -4.99 20.47
CA CYS A 32 18.59 -4.25 21.72
C CYS A 32 18.43 -5.24 22.88
N GLU A 33 19.50 -5.49 23.63
CA GLU A 33 19.49 -6.40 24.81
C GLU A 33 18.81 -7.77 24.53
N ASN A 34 19.19 -8.42 23.42
CA ASN A 34 18.64 -9.70 22.93
C ASN A 34 17.20 -9.66 22.37
N LEU A 35 16.60 -8.48 22.22
CA LEU A 35 15.36 -8.28 21.47
C LEU A 35 15.69 -7.77 20.07
N LEU A 36 15.11 -8.40 19.03
CA LEU A 36 15.15 -7.85 17.69
C LEU A 36 14.18 -6.65 17.62
N ALA A 37 14.73 -5.46 17.47
CA ALA A 37 13.99 -4.22 17.28
C ALA A 37 14.05 -3.81 15.81
N HIS A 38 12.95 -3.25 15.32
CA HIS A 38 12.83 -2.72 13.97
C HIS A 38 12.69 -1.21 14.05
N ASN A 39 13.46 -0.47 13.25
CA ASN A 39 13.12 0.93 13.00
C ASN A 39 11.73 0.96 12.35
N THR A 40 10.90 1.94 12.74
CA THR A 40 9.72 2.27 11.94
C THR A 40 10.20 2.57 10.52
N ILE A 41 9.78 1.75 9.55
CA ILE A 41 10.12 1.98 8.14
C ILE A 41 9.41 3.26 7.74
N GLU A 42 10.17 4.34 7.65
CA GLU A 42 9.68 5.62 7.16
C GLU A 42 9.76 5.62 5.63
N LEU A 43 8.83 6.31 4.97
CA LEU A 43 8.93 6.54 3.54
C LEU A 43 10.24 7.28 3.21
N PRO A 44 10.94 6.93 2.12
CA PRO A 44 12.20 7.55 1.72
C PRO A 44 11.97 8.93 1.09
N ILE A 45 11.57 9.91 1.93
CA ILE A 45 11.11 11.24 1.48
C ILE A 45 12.18 11.99 0.69
N GLU A 46 13.43 11.99 1.16
CA GLU A 46 14.52 12.71 0.49
C GLU A 46 14.81 12.13 -0.89
N GLN A 47 14.87 10.80 -1.00
CA GLN A 47 15.04 10.11 -2.29
C GLN A 47 13.86 10.39 -3.23
N LEU A 48 12.62 10.41 -2.72
CA LEU A 48 11.45 10.77 -3.53
C LEU A 48 11.52 12.23 -4.02
N ARG A 49 12.00 13.17 -3.20
CA ARG A 49 12.22 14.57 -3.62
C ARG A 49 13.28 14.68 -4.70
N GLU A 50 14.38 13.94 -4.58
CA GLU A 50 15.43 13.87 -5.60
C GLU A 50 14.90 13.31 -6.94
N LEU A 51 13.94 12.39 -6.89
CA LEU A 51 13.21 11.86 -8.05
C LEU A 51 12.14 12.81 -8.60
N GLY A 52 11.98 14.00 -8.02
CA GLY A 52 11.07 15.05 -8.48
C GLY A 52 9.65 14.98 -7.92
N TYR A 53 9.38 14.14 -6.92
CA TYR A 53 8.09 14.13 -6.23
C TYR A 53 7.94 15.38 -5.34
N ASN A 54 6.81 16.08 -5.49
CA ASN A 54 6.39 17.13 -4.56
C ASN A 54 5.77 16.48 -3.30
N ILE A 55 6.63 16.09 -2.36
CA ILE A 55 6.24 15.38 -1.15
C ILE A 55 6.70 16.15 0.09
N GLU A 56 5.79 16.27 1.06
CA GLU A 56 6.04 16.89 2.36
C GLU A 56 5.83 15.89 3.48
N ARG A 57 6.80 15.86 4.40
CA ARG A 57 6.75 14.99 5.58
C ARG A 57 6.01 15.72 6.70
N LEU A 58 4.96 15.11 7.21
CA LEU A 58 4.29 15.55 8.43
C LEU A 58 4.68 14.60 9.56
N LYS A 59 5.60 15.05 10.42
CA LYS A 59 6.00 14.27 11.60
C LYS A 59 4.97 14.49 12.71
N SER A 60 4.22 13.44 13.03
CA SER A 60 3.41 13.42 14.24
C SER A 60 4.31 13.31 15.46
N ARG A 61 3.97 14.04 16.53
CA ARG A 61 4.56 13.89 17.85
C ARG A 61 4.49 12.43 18.27
N SER A 62 5.62 11.85 18.63
CA SER A 62 5.59 10.58 19.35
C SER A 62 4.97 10.81 20.71
N VAL A 63 3.98 9.99 21.08
CA VAL A 63 3.30 10.08 22.39
C VAL A 63 4.29 9.98 23.56
N ILE A 64 5.47 9.40 23.29
CA ILE A 64 6.55 9.13 24.25
C ILE A 64 7.47 10.34 24.41
N THR A 65 7.90 10.97 23.32
CA THR A 65 8.78 12.15 23.37
C THR A 65 7.93 13.42 23.40
N ARG A 66 7.81 14.05 24.58
CA ARG A 66 7.22 15.38 24.76
C ARG A 66 8.14 16.47 24.20
N VAL A 67 8.49 16.38 22.92
CA VAL A 67 9.20 17.43 22.19
C VAL A 67 8.14 18.44 21.73
N GLU A 68 8.25 19.68 22.20
CA GLU A 68 7.24 20.73 21.97
C GLU A 68 7.07 21.08 20.47
N THR A 69 8.05 20.81 19.62
CA THR A 69 8.03 21.16 18.19
C THR A 69 7.26 20.20 17.28
N GLU A 70 6.81 19.05 17.76
CA GLU A 70 6.06 18.08 16.94
C GLU A 70 4.54 18.23 17.14
N LEU A 71 3.76 18.10 16.06
CA LEU A 71 2.29 18.23 16.07
C LEU A 71 1.62 16.88 16.40
N PRO A 72 0.55 16.82 17.23
CA PRO A 72 -0.24 15.60 17.39
C PRO A 72 -0.74 15.05 16.04
N ALA A 73 -0.86 13.73 15.87
CA ALA A 73 -1.26 13.09 14.62
C ALA A 73 -2.57 13.65 14.03
N GLU A 74 -3.56 13.90 14.89
CA GLU A 74 -4.84 14.52 14.50
C GLU A 74 -4.65 15.94 13.93
N GLU A 75 -3.76 16.73 14.51
CA GLU A 75 -3.48 18.10 14.08
C GLU A 75 -2.62 18.14 12.82
N ALA A 76 -1.64 17.24 12.72
CA ALA A 76 -0.86 17.02 11.50
C ALA A 76 -1.77 16.62 10.34
N LEU A 77 -2.71 15.70 10.59
CA LEU A 77 -3.70 15.31 9.60
C LEU A 77 -4.60 16.49 9.22
N ARG A 78 -5.19 17.21 10.18
CA ARG A 78 -6.02 18.41 9.89
C ARG A 78 -5.25 19.48 9.11
N THR A 79 -3.95 19.59 9.34
CA THR A 79 -3.06 20.46 8.55
C THR A 79 -2.90 19.94 7.13
N ALA A 80 -2.67 18.63 6.96
CA ALA A 80 -2.61 17.98 5.65
C ALA A 80 -3.86 18.24 4.80
N LEU A 81 -5.04 18.21 5.42
CA LEU A 81 -6.32 18.48 4.75
C LEU A 81 -6.46 19.91 4.21
N ARG A 82 -5.64 20.86 4.72
CA ARG A 82 -5.59 22.23 4.21
C ARG A 82 -4.58 22.42 3.09
N LEU A 83 -3.71 21.44 2.85
CA LEU A 83 -2.77 21.45 1.72
C LEU A 83 -3.49 21.20 0.38
N GLY A 84 -4.77 20.85 0.41
CA GLY A 84 -5.63 20.76 -0.77
C GLY A 84 -5.46 19.45 -1.53
N ASP A 85 -5.35 19.54 -2.86
CA ASP A 85 -5.34 18.42 -3.80
C ASP A 85 -4.03 17.61 -3.71
N SER A 86 -3.97 16.67 -2.77
CA SER A 86 -2.78 15.87 -2.48
C SER A 86 -3.14 14.42 -2.19
N ALA A 87 -2.16 13.53 -2.36
CA ALA A 87 -2.23 12.18 -1.81
C ALA A 87 -1.72 12.18 -0.36
N LEU A 88 -2.38 11.43 0.51
CA LEU A 88 -1.97 11.25 1.90
C LEU A 88 -1.56 9.81 2.13
N ILE A 89 -0.31 9.62 2.55
CA ILE A 89 0.20 8.31 2.95
C ILE A 89 0.48 8.33 4.45
N VAL A 90 -0.27 7.54 5.21
CA VAL A 90 -0.09 7.35 6.64
C VAL A 90 0.76 6.10 6.84
N GLY A 91 1.93 6.24 7.47
CA GLY A 91 2.84 5.11 7.68
C GLY A 91 2.15 3.93 8.34
N GLU A 92 1.60 4.12 9.53
CA GLU A 92 0.78 3.13 10.22
C GLU A 92 -0.29 3.82 11.08
N VAL A 93 -1.52 3.32 11.04
CA VAL A 93 -2.62 3.73 11.91
C VAL A 93 -2.64 2.81 13.13
N ARG A 94 -2.42 3.38 14.32
CA ARG A 94 -2.31 2.65 15.60
C ARG A 94 -3.36 3.07 16.64
N SER A 95 -3.85 4.30 16.60
CA SER A 95 -4.70 4.87 17.67
C SER A 95 -5.78 5.84 17.16
N THR A 96 -6.08 6.88 17.95
CA THR A 96 -7.21 7.81 17.75
C THR A 96 -7.14 8.61 16.45
N GLU A 97 -5.97 8.68 15.79
CA GLU A 97 -5.80 9.29 14.48
C GLU A 97 -6.66 8.62 13.39
N ALA A 98 -7.06 7.36 13.58
CA ALA A 98 -7.97 6.67 12.69
C ALA A 98 -9.29 7.42 12.51
N LEU A 99 -9.87 7.94 13.59
CA LEU A 99 -11.14 8.67 13.52
C LEU A 99 -11.00 9.91 12.64
N ALA A 100 -9.95 10.70 12.89
CA ALA A 100 -9.69 11.90 12.10
C ALA A 100 -9.38 11.55 10.63
N LEU A 101 -8.67 10.45 10.36
CA LEU A 101 -8.37 9.98 9.00
C LEU A 101 -9.64 9.61 8.24
N TYR A 102 -10.52 8.84 8.87
CA TYR A 102 -11.77 8.43 8.25
C TYR A 102 -12.78 9.58 8.11
N GLU A 103 -12.79 10.54 9.04
CA GLU A 103 -13.53 11.78 8.86
C GLU A 103 -13.03 12.57 7.65
N ALA A 104 -11.71 12.70 7.51
CA ALA A 104 -11.06 13.38 6.39
C ALA A 104 -11.38 12.74 5.03
N MET A 105 -11.27 11.40 4.95
CA MET A 105 -11.61 10.64 3.75
C MET A 105 -13.09 10.85 3.38
N ARG A 106 -14.00 10.80 4.35
CA ARG A 106 -15.44 10.94 4.13
C ARG A 106 -15.85 12.32 3.61
N ILE A 107 -15.21 13.39 4.09
CA ILE A 107 -15.51 14.76 3.63
C ILE A 107 -14.85 15.09 2.27
N GLY A 108 -14.05 14.18 1.71
CA GLY A 108 -13.35 14.40 0.44
C GLY A 108 -12.28 15.49 0.53
N ALA A 109 -11.74 15.74 1.73
CA ALA A 109 -10.71 16.77 1.94
C ALA A 109 -9.35 16.40 1.32
N LEU A 110 -9.23 15.19 0.78
CA LEU A 110 -8.10 14.70 0.01
C LEU A 110 -8.65 14.26 -1.34
N ALA A 111 -8.28 14.97 -2.39
CA ALA A 111 -8.91 14.82 -3.71
C ALA A 111 -8.38 13.63 -4.53
N ASN A 112 -7.32 12.96 -4.07
CA ASN A 112 -6.73 11.79 -4.75
C ASN A 112 -6.73 10.54 -3.86
N VAL A 113 -5.54 10.10 -3.42
CA VAL A 113 -5.35 8.81 -2.76
C VAL A 113 -5.08 9.01 -1.27
N VAL A 114 -5.79 8.26 -0.45
CA VAL A 114 -5.45 8.09 0.97
C VAL A 114 -5.08 6.64 1.20
N ALA A 115 -3.86 6.40 1.65
CA ALA A 115 -3.38 5.04 1.93
C ALA A 115 -2.65 5.01 3.27
N GLY A 116 -2.63 3.85 3.90
CA GLY A 116 -1.77 3.62 5.04
C GLY A 116 -1.75 2.15 5.43
N THR A 117 -0.90 1.83 6.40
CA THR A 117 -0.84 0.48 6.94
C THR A 117 -1.59 0.39 8.27
N ILE A 118 -2.11 -0.78 8.57
CA ILE A 118 -2.71 -1.10 9.86
C ILE A 118 -2.53 -2.59 10.11
N HIS A 119 -2.37 -2.98 11.37
CA HIS A 119 -2.31 -4.38 11.71
C HIS A 119 -3.68 -5.04 11.55
N GLY A 120 -3.75 -6.05 10.68
CA GLY A 120 -4.93 -6.88 10.46
C GLY A 120 -4.52 -8.14 9.69
N ASP A 121 -5.11 -9.27 10.06
CA ASP A 121 -4.84 -10.59 9.47
C ASP A 121 -5.75 -10.92 8.26
N SER A 122 -6.81 -10.14 8.09
CA SER A 122 -7.84 -10.26 7.07
C SER A 122 -8.55 -8.91 6.87
N ALA A 123 -9.31 -8.76 5.78
CA ALA A 123 -10.17 -7.59 5.56
C ALA A 123 -11.16 -7.36 6.71
N TYR A 124 -11.69 -8.43 7.31
CA TYR A 124 -12.56 -8.32 8.49
C TYR A 124 -11.79 -7.91 9.75
N GLY A 125 -10.58 -8.44 9.95
CA GLY A 125 -9.70 -8.01 11.05
C GLY A 125 -9.37 -6.51 10.97
N VAL A 126 -9.15 -5.98 9.76
CA VAL A 126 -8.98 -4.54 9.52
C VAL A 126 -10.23 -3.75 9.90
N PHE A 127 -11.42 -4.23 9.53
CA PHE A 127 -12.70 -3.61 9.91
C PHE A 127 -12.91 -3.62 11.42
N ASP A 128 -12.72 -4.76 12.07
CA ASP A 128 -12.89 -4.92 13.52
C ASP A 128 -11.94 -3.97 14.27
N ARG A 129 -10.68 -3.91 13.84
CA ARG A 129 -9.69 -2.99 14.41
C ARG A 129 -10.12 -1.53 14.26
N ILE A 130 -10.58 -1.10 13.08
CA ILE A 130 -10.89 0.31 12.84
C ILE A 130 -12.22 0.71 13.50
N VAL A 131 -13.25 -0.12 13.35
CA VAL A 131 -14.59 0.21 13.78
C VAL A 131 -14.79 -0.09 15.26
N ASN A 132 -14.41 -1.29 15.70
CA ASN A 132 -14.71 -1.75 17.06
C ASN A 132 -13.64 -1.33 18.06
N ASP A 133 -12.35 -1.47 17.74
CA ASP A 133 -11.27 -1.04 18.65
C ASP A 133 -11.06 0.47 18.62
N LEU A 134 -10.85 1.05 17.43
CA LEU A 134 -10.54 2.47 17.25
C LEU A 134 -11.78 3.38 17.19
N ARG A 135 -12.99 2.78 17.32
CA ARG A 135 -14.27 3.49 17.43
C ARG A 135 -14.62 4.38 16.23
N VAL A 136 -14.09 4.06 15.05
CA VAL A 136 -14.48 4.75 13.81
C VAL A 136 -15.91 4.33 13.43
N PRO A 137 -16.83 5.26 13.10
CA PRO A 137 -18.17 4.88 12.69
C PRO A 137 -18.15 3.99 11.44
N THR A 138 -19.00 2.95 11.40
CA THR A 138 -19.12 2.02 10.26
C THR A 138 -19.36 2.74 8.93
N THR A 139 -20.15 3.81 8.96
CA THR A 139 -20.42 4.66 7.79
C THR A 139 -19.17 5.36 7.26
N SER A 140 -18.20 5.66 8.13
CA SER A 140 -16.93 6.28 7.74
C SER A 140 -15.98 5.23 7.16
N PHE A 141 -15.98 4.01 7.71
CA PHE A 141 -15.16 2.91 7.17
C PHE A 141 -15.44 2.63 5.69
N LYS A 142 -16.67 2.87 5.23
CA LYS A 142 -17.03 2.80 3.80
C LYS A 142 -16.25 3.75 2.90
N ALA A 143 -15.50 4.73 3.44
CA ALA A 143 -14.57 5.52 2.64
C ALA A 143 -13.36 4.69 2.15
N THR A 144 -13.09 3.53 2.75
CA THR A 144 -12.08 2.58 2.25
C THR A 144 -12.59 1.91 0.99
N ASP A 145 -11.78 1.91 -0.08
CA ASP A 145 -12.13 1.26 -1.35
C ASP A 145 -11.51 -0.12 -1.48
N ILE A 146 -10.24 -0.27 -1.10
CA ILE A 146 -9.46 -1.50 -1.23
C ILE A 146 -8.72 -1.80 0.07
N ILE A 147 -8.66 -3.07 0.45
CA ILE A 147 -7.80 -3.60 1.51
C ILE A 147 -6.86 -4.62 0.86
N VAL A 148 -5.56 -4.50 1.12
CA VAL A 148 -4.55 -5.46 0.68
C VAL A 148 -3.95 -6.09 1.92
N ILE A 149 -4.04 -7.41 2.04
CA ILE A 149 -3.42 -8.13 3.15
C ILE A 149 -2.11 -8.75 2.69
N VAL A 150 -1.05 -8.43 3.42
CA VAL A 150 0.27 -9.01 3.26
C VAL A 150 0.56 -9.87 4.49
N ASN A 151 0.87 -11.14 4.28
CA ASN A 151 1.15 -12.08 5.36
C ASN A 151 2.51 -12.75 5.18
N MET A 152 3.12 -13.15 6.30
CA MET A 152 4.32 -13.98 6.33
C MET A 152 3.92 -15.44 6.39
N LEU A 153 4.10 -16.14 5.28
CA LEU A 153 3.86 -17.57 5.18
C LEU A 153 5.14 -18.33 5.54
N ARG A 154 4.99 -19.57 6.01
CA ARG A 154 6.09 -20.46 6.33
C ARG A 154 6.06 -21.69 5.42
N SER A 155 7.24 -22.20 5.08
CA SER A 155 7.36 -23.50 4.43
C SER A 155 6.81 -24.62 5.33
N PRO A 156 6.44 -25.79 4.77
CA PRO A 156 5.92 -26.91 5.56
C PRO A 156 6.89 -27.40 6.64
N ASP A 157 8.19 -27.24 6.45
CA ASP A 157 9.24 -27.57 7.42
C ASP A 157 9.45 -26.47 8.50
N GLY A 158 8.81 -25.31 8.34
CA GLY A 158 8.93 -24.15 9.24
C GLY A 158 10.26 -23.41 9.17
N LEU A 159 11.20 -23.82 8.30
CA LEU A 159 12.57 -23.28 8.26
C LEU A 159 12.68 -22.00 7.44
N THR A 160 11.81 -21.82 6.45
CA THR A 160 11.81 -20.64 5.59
C THR A 160 10.51 -19.85 5.75
N SER A 161 10.64 -18.54 5.88
CA SER A 161 9.53 -17.60 5.89
C SER A 161 9.59 -16.72 4.66
N PHE A 162 8.44 -16.48 4.04
CA PHE A 162 8.33 -15.60 2.88
C PHE A 162 7.07 -14.76 2.97
N ARG A 163 7.15 -13.51 2.51
CA ARG A 163 6.00 -12.60 2.50
C ARG A 163 5.21 -12.76 1.21
N ARG A 164 3.89 -12.76 1.30
CA ARG A 164 2.96 -12.80 0.16
C ARG A 164 1.82 -11.84 0.39
N VAL A 165 1.37 -11.19 -0.68
CA VAL A 165 0.02 -10.65 -0.72
C VAL A 165 -0.92 -11.85 -0.75
N VAL A 166 -1.81 -11.96 0.23
CA VAL A 166 -2.70 -13.11 0.37
C VAL A 166 -4.12 -12.83 -0.13
N GLU A 167 -4.57 -11.59 -0.02
CA GLU A 167 -5.85 -11.14 -0.54
C GLU A 167 -5.80 -9.66 -0.95
N LEU A 168 -6.58 -9.33 -1.99
CA LEU A 168 -6.95 -7.96 -2.34
C LEU A 168 -8.48 -7.89 -2.33
N THR A 169 -9.02 -7.16 -1.38
CA THR A 169 -10.46 -7.08 -1.10
C THR A 169 -10.99 -5.71 -1.45
N GLU A 170 -12.03 -5.67 -2.26
CA GLU A 170 -12.85 -4.49 -2.51
C GLU A 170 -13.89 -4.32 -1.40
N VAL A 171 -14.02 -3.09 -0.89
CA VAL A 171 -15.03 -2.71 0.09
C VAL A 171 -16.19 -2.01 -0.62
N ARG A 172 -17.26 -2.76 -0.85
CA ARG A 172 -18.53 -2.27 -1.40
C ARG A 172 -19.24 -1.38 -0.39
N LYS A 173 -20.20 -0.57 -0.85
CA LYS A 173 -20.79 0.49 0.01
C LYS A 173 -22.22 0.20 0.51
N HIS A 174 -22.86 -0.88 0.05
CA HIS A 174 -24.29 -1.17 0.29
C HIS A 174 -24.62 -1.75 1.66
N TRP A 175 -23.68 -2.46 2.31
CA TRP A 175 -23.85 -3.10 3.63
C TRP A 175 -24.12 -2.08 4.75
N LYS A 176 -24.70 -2.47 5.88
CA LYS A 176 -25.04 -1.53 6.97
C LYS A 176 -24.31 -1.80 8.28
N SER A 177 -24.19 -3.05 8.65
CA SER A 177 -23.74 -3.50 9.98
C SER A 177 -22.53 -4.38 9.87
N ASP A 178 -22.61 -5.50 9.15
CA ASP A 178 -21.52 -6.45 9.00
C ASP A 178 -21.13 -6.59 7.51
N PRO A 179 -19.93 -6.15 7.12
CA PRO A 179 -19.50 -6.19 5.72
C PRO A 179 -19.23 -7.61 5.22
N LEU A 180 -18.97 -8.59 6.07
CA LEU A 180 -18.74 -9.97 5.63
C LEU A 180 -20.08 -10.65 5.33
N ASP A 181 -21.03 -10.59 6.29
CA ASP A 181 -22.34 -11.24 6.16
C ASP A 181 -23.22 -10.59 5.07
N GLU A 182 -23.09 -9.28 4.87
CA GLU A 182 -23.88 -8.52 3.89
C GLU A 182 -23.21 -8.43 2.50
N GLY A 183 -22.09 -9.15 2.29
CA GLY A 183 -21.36 -9.16 1.02
C GLY A 183 -20.73 -7.80 0.67
N GLY A 184 -20.38 -7.02 1.70
CA GLY A 184 -19.64 -5.77 1.63
C GLY A 184 -18.16 -5.96 1.29
N PHE A 185 -17.58 -7.11 1.61
CA PHE A 185 -16.21 -7.48 1.21
C PHE A 185 -16.21 -8.46 0.05
N VAL A 186 -15.48 -8.10 -1.01
CA VAL A 186 -15.36 -8.91 -2.21
C VAL A 186 -13.92 -9.00 -2.64
N ASN A 187 -13.36 -10.21 -2.58
CA ASN A 187 -12.00 -10.45 -3.02
C ASN A 187 -11.90 -10.32 -4.55
N LEU A 188 -10.97 -9.50 -5.02
CA LEU A 188 -10.60 -9.36 -6.43
C LEU A 188 -9.40 -10.26 -6.77
N LEU A 189 -8.49 -10.46 -5.81
CA LEU A 189 -7.36 -11.37 -5.91
C LEU A 189 -7.24 -12.24 -4.66
N GLU A 190 -6.88 -13.50 -4.83
CA GLU A 190 -6.68 -14.48 -3.75
C GLU A 190 -5.44 -15.32 -3.99
N TYR A 191 -4.65 -15.51 -2.93
CA TYR A 191 -3.43 -16.30 -3.01
C TYR A 191 -3.72 -17.81 -3.01
N SER A 192 -3.12 -18.51 -3.95
CA SER A 192 -3.16 -19.96 -4.03
C SER A 192 -1.87 -20.55 -3.46
N ALA A 193 -1.92 -21.08 -2.24
CA ALA A 193 -0.78 -21.75 -1.59
C ALA A 193 -0.27 -22.97 -2.38
N LYS A 194 -1.14 -23.59 -3.19
CA LYS A 194 -0.78 -24.72 -4.05
C LYS A 194 0.20 -24.32 -5.16
N ASP A 195 -0.02 -23.16 -5.77
CA ASP A 195 0.73 -22.69 -6.94
C ASP A 195 1.72 -21.57 -6.59
N ASP A 196 1.70 -21.09 -5.34
CA ASP A 196 2.46 -19.93 -4.85
C ASP A 196 2.22 -18.65 -5.68
N VAL A 197 0.96 -18.41 -6.08
CA VAL A 197 0.56 -17.31 -6.97
C VAL A 197 -0.70 -16.62 -6.47
N LEU A 198 -0.72 -15.30 -6.55
CA LEU A 198 -1.90 -14.47 -6.37
C LEU A 198 -2.77 -14.51 -7.64
N LYS A 199 -4.02 -14.99 -7.52
CA LYS A 199 -4.90 -15.26 -8.66
C LYS A 199 -6.11 -14.32 -8.69
N PRO A 200 -6.57 -13.90 -9.88
CA PRO A 200 -7.82 -13.15 -10.02
C PRO A 200 -9.02 -14.03 -9.67
N THR A 201 -9.96 -13.44 -8.92
CA THR A 201 -11.26 -14.07 -8.66
C THR A 201 -12.18 -13.92 -9.86
N LYS A 202 -13.28 -14.68 -9.88
CA LYS A 202 -14.30 -14.54 -10.94
C LYS A 202 -14.84 -13.12 -11.02
N THR A 203 -15.09 -12.47 -9.88
CA THR A 203 -15.58 -11.10 -9.79
C THR A 203 -14.67 -10.12 -10.53
N LEU A 204 -13.35 -10.25 -10.36
CA LEU A 204 -12.42 -9.41 -11.10
C LEU A 204 -12.48 -9.70 -12.60
N LEU A 205 -12.47 -10.98 -13.00
CA LEU A 205 -12.45 -11.39 -14.41
C LEU A 205 -13.75 -11.01 -15.16
N THR A 206 -14.91 -11.07 -14.51
CA THR A 206 -16.20 -10.72 -15.11
C THR A 206 -16.47 -9.21 -15.13
N GLY A 207 -15.58 -8.39 -14.58
CA GLY A 207 -15.74 -6.94 -14.55
C GLY A 207 -16.77 -6.45 -13.52
N GLU A 208 -16.99 -7.21 -12.45
CA GLU A 208 -17.95 -6.87 -11.38
C GLU A 208 -17.34 -6.01 -10.25
N SER A 209 -16.07 -5.63 -10.36
CA SER A 209 -15.43 -4.70 -9.42
C SER A 209 -16.10 -3.34 -9.50
N GLN A 210 -16.67 -2.87 -8.38
CA GLN A 210 -17.28 -1.54 -8.30
C GLN A 210 -16.21 -0.45 -8.46
N VAL A 211 -15.04 -0.63 -7.85
CA VAL A 211 -13.95 0.36 -7.91
C VAL A 211 -13.46 0.55 -9.34
N LEU A 212 -13.23 -0.53 -10.08
CA LEU A 212 -12.80 -0.43 -11.47
C LEU A 212 -13.90 0.16 -12.37
N ASN A 213 -15.16 -0.19 -12.14
CA ASN A 213 -16.28 0.40 -12.89
C ASN A 213 -16.46 1.90 -12.57
N ASP A 214 -16.23 2.33 -11.34
CA ASP A 214 -16.26 3.76 -10.97
C ASP A 214 -15.17 4.54 -11.69
N ILE A 215 -13.96 4.00 -11.80
CA ILE A 215 -12.88 4.57 -12.60
C ILE A 215 -13.28 4.61 -14.07
N ALA A 216 -13.72 3.48 -14.63
CA ALA A 216 -14.12 3.37 -16.03
C ALA A 216 -15.26 4.33 -16.40
N SER A 217 -16.20 4.58 -15.50
CA SER A 217 -17.34 5.47 -15.72
C SER A 217 -16.96 6.94 -15.95
N ARG A 218 -15.78 7.35 -15.44
CA ARG A 218 -15.23 8.71 -15.54
C ARG A 218 -14.32 8.89 -16.75
N THR A 219 -13.96 7.81 -17.43
CA THR A 219 -13.12 7.83 -18.63
C THR A 219 -13.97 7.49 -19.86
N ARG A 220 -14.05 8.41 -20.81
CA ARG A 220 -14.91 8.28 -22.00
C ARG A 220 -14.64 6.99 -22.77
N GLU A 221 -13.37 6.60 -22.88
CA GLU A 221 -12.89 5.43 -23.61
C GLU A 221 -13.19 4.10 -22.91
N TRP A 222 -13.44 4.11 -21.59
CA TRP A 222 -13.65 2.90 -20.79
C TRP A 222 -15.09 2.69 -20.35
N LYS A 223 -15.92 3.73 -20.40
CA LYS A 223 -17.32 3.65 -19.97
C LYS A 223 -18.09 2.60 -20.76
N GLY A 224 -18.47 1.52 -20.07
CA GLY A 224 -19.21 0.40 -20.67
C GLY A 224 -18.36 -0.54 -21.53
N ASN A 225 -17.03 -0.40 -21.50
CA ASN A 225 -16.09 -1.22 -22.26
C ASN A 225 -15.08 -1.89 -21.30
N TRP A 226 -15.51 -2.97 -20.67
CA TRP A 226 -14.70 -3.75 -19.74
C TRP A 226 -13.45 -4.33 -20.40
N ASP A 227 -13.56 -4.80 -21.64
CA ASP A 227 -12.44 -5.40 -22.37
C ASP A 227 -11.29 -4.41 -22.49
N SER A 228 -11.55 -3.15 -22.84
CA SER A 228 -10.50 -2.11 -22.89
C SER A 228 -9.89 -1.78 -21.52
N VAL A 229 -10.67 -1.85 -20.43
CA VAL A 229 -10.13 -1.70 -19.06
C VAL A 229 -9.20 -2.86 -18.74
N TRP A 230 -9.65 -4.08 -19.00
CA TRP A 230 -8.91 -5.30 -18.74
C TRP A 230 -7.63 -5.40 -19.58
N GLU A 231 -7.70 -5.04 -20.86
CA GLU A 231 -6.54 -4.93 -21.75
C GLU A 231 -5.51 -3.94 -21.21
N ASN A 232 -5.95 -2.77 -20.70
CA ASN A 232 -5.03 -1.79 -20.12
C ASN A 232 -4.36 -2.30 -18.84
N ILE A 233 -5.11 -2.99 -17.97
CA ILE A 233 -4.57 -3.64 -16.76
C ILE A 233 -3.51 -4.67 -17.15
N ASN A 234 -3.82 -5.54 -18.12
CA ASN A 234 -2.88 -6.56 -18.59
C ASN A 234 -1.66 -5.97 -19.29
N LEU A 235 -1.83 -4.88 -20.03
CA LEU A 235 -0.71 -4.15 -20.65
C LEU A 235 0.27 -3.64 -19.59
N ARG A 236 -0.23 -3.00 -18.53
CA ARG A 236 0.60 -2.52 -17.41
C ARG A 236 1.28 -3.68 -16.69
N ALA A 237 0.56 -4.77 -16.43
CA ALA A 237 1.13 -5.98 -15.84
C ALA A 237 2.25 -6.56 -16.72
N LYS A 238 2.05 -6.62 -18.04
CA LYS A 238 3.04 -7.09 -19.00
C LYS A 238 4.26 -6.20 -19.06
N ILE A 239 4.10 -4.88 -18.97
CA ILE A 239 5.19 -3.90 -18.89
C ILE A 239 6.05 -4.20 -17.65
N LEU A 240 5.43 -4.27 -16.47
CA LEU A 240 6.15 -4.55 -15.21
C LEU A 240 6.87 -5.90 -15.25
N GLN A 241 6.21 -6.93 -15.77
CA GLN A 241 6.84 -8.24 -15.96
C GLN A 241 8.04 -8.17 -16.92
N SER A 242 7.91 -7.42 -18.02
CA SER A 242 8.98 -7.26 -19.01
C SER A 242 10.19 -6.52 -18.43
N ILE A 243 10.00 -5.54 -17.54
CA ILE A 243 11.10 -4.86 -16.83
C ILE A 243 11.90 -5.88 -16.02
N VAL A 244 11.23 -6.74 -15.24
CA VAL A 244 11.86 -7.79 -14.42
C VAL A 244 12.60 -8.81 -15.28
N ASP A 245 11.95 -9.30 -16.35
CA ASP A 245 12.52 -10.31 -17.23
C ASP A 245 13.73 -9.75 -18.00
N TYR A 246 13.65 -8.50 -18.45
CA TYR A 246 14.73 -7.83 -19.15
C TYR A 246 15.93 -7.56 -18.24
N SER A 247 15.69 -7.10 -17.00
CA SER A 247 16.72 -6.94 -15.97
C SER A 247 17.49 -8.26 -15.74
N LYS A 248 16.78 -9.38 -15.58
CA LYS A 248 17.39 -10.71 -15.43
C LYS A 248 18.16 -11.13 -16.67
N ALA A 249 17.59 -10.95 -17.86
CA ALA A 249 18.21 -11.35 -19.12
C ALA A 249 19.49 -10.55 -19.43
N LYS A 250 19.57 -9.30 -19.00
CA LYS A 250 20.76 -8.43 -19.16
C LYS A 250 21.68 -8.44 -17.96
N ASN A 251 21.29 -9.10 -16.87
CA ASN A 251 21.96 -9.01 -15.57
C ASN A 251 22.20 -7.55 -15.15
N ASN A 252 21.21 -6.68 -15.39
CA ASN A 252 21.25 -5.27 -15.06
C ASN A 252 20.16 -4.92 -14.04
N ALA A 253 20.55 -4.80 -12.78
CA ALA A 253 19.64 -4.47 -11.68
C ALA A 253 19.18 -3.01 -11.71
N GLU A 254 19.92 -2.09 -12.35
CA GLU A 254 19.58 -0.65 -12.39
C GLU A 254 18.20 -0.39 -13.03
N ILE A 255 17.75 -1.30 -13.91
CA ILE A 255 16.45 -1.24 -14.58
C ILE A 255 15.28 -1.40 -13.57
N LEU A 256 15.53 -2.03 -12.43
CA LEU A 256 14.56 -2.22 -11.35
C LEU A 256 14.50 -1.01 -10.40
N GLU A 257 15.47 -0.10 -10.48
CA GLU A 257 15.57 1.04 -9.58
C GLU A 257 14.53 2.11 -9.91
N ALA A 258 14.19 2.93 -8.92
CA ALA A 258 13.08 3.88 -8.99
C ALA A 258 13.16 4.82 -10.20
N GLN A 259 14.36 5.32 -10.53
CA GLN A 259 14.57 6.22 -11.66
C GLN A 259 14.12 5.58 -12.99
N ALA A 260 14.52 4.34 -13.26
CA ALA A 260 14.19 3.62 -14.48
C ALA A 260 12.70 3.29 -14.56
N VAL A 261 12.09 2.94 -13.43
CA VAL A 261 10.64 2.64 -13.35
C VAL A 261 9.80 3.90 -13.58
N ILE A 262 10.20 5.05 -13.03
CA ILE A 262 9.53 6.34 -13.26
C ILE A 262 9.62 6.76 -14.72
N GLU A 263 10.80 6.63 -15.32
CA GLU A 263 11.00 6.94 -16.75
C GLU A 263 10.15 6.02 -17.63
N SER A 264 10.17 4.70 -17.34
CA SER A 264 9.34 3.72 -18.03
C SER A 264 7.85 4.04 -17.93
N ASN A 265 7.35 4.44 -16.76
CA ASN A 265 5.96 4.84 -16.59
C ASN A 265 5.62 6.12 -17.38
N SER A 266 6.52 7.10 -17.39
CA SER A 266 6.37 8.32 -18.18
C SER A 266 6.28 8.01 -19.67
N MET A 267 7.16 7.12 -20.16
CA MET A 267 7.16 6.67 -21.54
C MET A 267 5.93 5.87 -21.92
N PHE A 268 5.41 5.03 -21.01
CA PHE A 268 4.13 4.37 -21.21
C PHE A 268 3.00 5.38 -21.48
N HIS A 269 2.92 6.47 -20.72
CA HIS A 269 1.90 7.51 -20.93
C HIS A 269 2.09 8.28 -22.23
N LEU A 270 3.32 8.69 -22.55
CA LEU A 270 3.64 9.41 -23.80
C LEU A 270 3.30 8.55 -25.03
N ILE A 271 3.73 7.29 -25.04
CA ILE A 271 3.46 6.35 -26.13
C ILE A 271 1.97 6.02 -26.23
N SER A 272 1.27 5.88 -25.10
CA SER A 272 -0.18 5.67 -25.09
C SER A 272 -0.93 6.85 -25.74
N ASN A 273 -0.47 8.08 -25.50
CA ASN A 273 -1.05 9.27 -26.12
C ASN A 273 -0.73 9.32 -27.63
N GLU A 274 0.51 9.06 -28.02
CA GLU A 274 0.93 9.00 -29.44
C GLU A 274 0.10 7.97 -30.22
N VAL A 275 -0.04 6.75 -29.70
CA VAL A 275 -0.86 5.69 -30.33
C VAL A 275 -2.32 6.10 -30.43
N LYS A 276 -2.84 6.78 -29.40
CA LYS A 276 -4.21 7.30 -29.40
C LYS A 276 -4.42 8.35 -30.49
N GLU A 277 -3.46 9.26 -30.69
CA GLU A 277 -3.52 10.28 -31.74
C GLU A 277 -3.43 9.66 -33.14
N GLU A 278 -2.61 8.61 -33.32
CA GLU A 278 -2.44 7.92 -34.60
C GLU A 278 -3.65 7.05 -35.00
N THR A 279 -4.23 6.32 -34.04
CA THR A 279 -5.22 5.26 -34.31
C THR A 279 -6.63 5.61 -33.83
N GLY A 280 -6.81 6.69 -33.07
CA GLY A 280 -8.06 7.09 -32.43
C GLY A 280 -8.39 6.31 -31.14
N THR A 281 -7.64 5.27 -30.80
CA THR A 281 -7.84 4.44 -29.60
C THR A 281 -6.51 4.03 -28.97
N ILE A 282 -6.50 3.52 -27.74
CA ILE A 282 -5.27 3.03 -27.10
C ILE A 282 -5.12 1.54 -27.46
N ASP A 283 -4.45 1.25 -28.58
CA ASP A 283 -4.12 -0.13 -28.95
C ASP A 283 -3.01 -0.67 -28.05
N SER A 284 -3.37 -1.57 -27.14
CA SER A 284 -2.46 -2.12 -26.14
C SER A 284 -1.25 -2.86 -26.75
N LYS A 285 -1.42 -3.49 -27.90
CA LYS A 285 -0.34 -4.22 -28.57
C LYS A 285 0.67 -3.25 -29.16
N LEU A 286 0.20 -2.22 -29.86
CA LEU A 286 1.06 -1.20 -30.45
C LEU A 286 1.80 -0.39 -29.38
N VAL A 287 1.10 -0.02 -28.28
CA VAL A 287 1.72 0.63 -27.12
C VAL A 287 2.84 -0.23 -26.55
N TYR A 288 2.60 -1.52 -26.34
CA TYR A 288 3.63 -2.43 -25.83
C TYR A 288 4.83 -2.55 -26.78
N GLU A 289 4.60 -2.69 -28.09
CA GLU A 289 5.67 -2.81 -29.08
C GLU A 289 6.57 -1.56 -29.12
N LYS A 290 5.95 -0.36 -29.15
CA LYS A 290 6.68 0.92 -29.09
C LYS A 290 7.43 1.06 -27.76
N TRP A 291 6.77 0.76 -26.63
CA TRP A 291 7.40 0.82 -25.30
C TRP A 291 8.57 -0.15 -25.15
N TYR A 292 8.42 -1.39 -25.61
CA TYR A 292 9.49 -2.39 -25.52
C TYR A 292 10.67 -2.05 -26.42
N SER A 293 10.42 -1.46 -27.59
CA SER A 293 11.47 -0.91 -28.45
C SER A 293 12.23 0.23 -27.76
N TRP A 294 11.52 1.10 -27.04
CA TRP A 294 12.14 2.14 -26.23
C TRP A 294 13.01 1.55 -25.11
N LEU A 295 12.48 0.57 -24.35
CA LEU A 295 13.23 -0.07 -23.25
C LEU A 295 14.57 -0.61 -23.74
N ARG A 296 14.56 -1.37 -24.85
CA ARG A 296 15.76 -1.98 -25.44
C ARG A 296 16.79 -1.00 -25.98
N LYS A 297 16.38 0.24 -26.28
CA LYS A 297 17.27 1.28 -26.80
C LYS A 297 17.99 2.02 -25.68
N ASN A 298 17.37 2.12 -24.50
CA ASN A 298 17.88 2.90 -23.38
C ASN A 298 18.57 2.04 -22.30
N TYR A 299 18.28 0.74 -22.26
CA TYR A 299 18.82 -0.23 -21.29
C TYR A 299 19.27 -1.53 -21.96
#